data_AF-A0A966FN97-F1
#
_entry.id   AF-A0A966FN97-F1
#
_cell.length_a   1.000
_cell.length_b   1.000
_cell.length_c   1.000
_cell.angle_alpha   90.00
_cell.angle_beta   90.00
_cell.angle_gamma   90.00
#
_symmetry.space_group_name_H-M   'P 1'
#
loop_
_entity.id
_entity.type
_entity.pdbx_description
1 polymer ?
#
loop_
_entity_poly.entity_id
_entity_poly.type
_entity_poly.pdbx_seq_one_letter_code
_entity_poly.pdbx_strand_id
1 'polypeptide(L)'
;EEESIAYFDEDFLIHPVVEGFENLGVKSLKNALESKDLVVMDELGFLESEAESFKRTVFEVLKSDRFVLGIIKAERNPFLDEVAKCVEIVEVTEKNRDNLSQELRRIFNGTL
;
A
#
# COMPACT_ATOMS: atom_id res chain seq x y z
N GLU A 1 -7.62 -7.86 19.38
CA GLU A 1 -7.26 -6.43 19.32
C GLU A 1 -5.93 -6.20 18.60
N GLU A 2 -4.91 -7.07 18.71
CA GLU A 2 -3.60 -6.92 18.03
C GLU A 2 -3.55 -7.18 16.50
N GLU A 3 -4.67 -7.56 15.87
CA GLU A 3 -4.70 -7.91 14.43
C GLU A 3 -5.49 -6.92 13.57
N SER A 4 -6.15 -5.92 14.17
CA SER A 4 -6.87 -4.89 13.40
C SER A 4 -5.97 -3.69 13.12
N ILE A 5 -6.18 -3.04 11.99
CA ILE A 5 -5.48 -1.81 11.58
C ILE A 5 -6.35 -0.55 11.75
N ALA A 6 -7.66 -0.72 12.00
CA ALA A 6 -8.59 0.36 12.23
C ALA A 6 -9.84 -0.10 13.00
N TYR A 7 -10.61 0.85 13.53
CA TYR A 7 -11.95 0.63 14.06
C TYR A 7 -12.86 1.82 13.72
N PHE A 8 -14.17 1.63 13.81
CA PHE A 8 -15.15 2.71 13.73
C PHE A 8 -15.64 3.07 15.12
N ASP A 9 -15.76 4.36 15.43
CA ASP A 9 -16.40 4.82 16.66
C ASP A 9 -17.94 4.84 16.54
N GLU A 10 -18.61 5.33 17.58
CA GLU A 10 -20.07 5.42 17.64
C GLU A 10 -20.67 6.37 16.58
N ASP A 11 -19.86 7.33 16.08
CA ASP A 11 -20.23 8.28 15.03
C ASP A 11 -19.85 7.78 13.62
N PHE A 12 -19.43 6.51 13.50
CA PHE A 12 -18.92 5.90 12.26
C PHE A 12 -17.69 6.59 11.68
N LEU A 13 -16.92 7.30 12.50
CA LEU A 13 -15.61 7.79 12.11
C LEU A 13 -14.59 6.67 12.25
N ILE A 14 -13.74 6.51 11.24
CA ILE A 14 -12.69 5.52 11.24
C ILE A 14 -11.46 6.06 11.98
N HIS A 15 -10.90 5.24 12.87
CA HIS A 15 -9.72 5.55 13.67
C HIS A 15 -8.64 4.51 13.41
N PRO A 16 -7.37 4.93 13.27
CA PRO A 16 -6.26 4.01 13.04
C PRO A 16 -5.92 3.23 14.31
N VAL A 17 -5.54 1.97 14.14
CA VAL A 17 -4.87 1.15 15.16
C VAL A 17 -3.40 1.03 14.75
N VAL A 18 -2.59 1.99 15.20
CA VAL A 18 -1.18 2.12 14.81
C VAL A 18 -0.39 0.85 15.09
N GLU A 19 -0.66 0.20 16.22
CA GLU A 19 -0.01 -1.06 16.62
C GLU A 19 -0.28 -2.21 15.64
N GLY A 20 -1.44 -2.23 14.98
CA GLY A 20 -1.74 -3.20 13.93
C GLY A 20 -0.78 -3.08 12.75
N PHE A 21 -0.47 -1.85 12.34
CA PHE A 21 0.51 -1.58 11.28
C PHE A 21 1.94 -1.88 11.74
N GLU A 22 2.33 -1.39 12.92
CA GLU A 22 3.69 -1.55 13.48
C GLU A 22 4.03 -3.03 13.74
N ASN A 23 3.03 -3.85 14.05
CA ASN A 23 3.22 -5.28 14.30
C ASN A 23 2.89 -6.11 13.06
N LEU A 24 1.60 -6.33 12.79
CA LEU A 24 1.15 -7.24 11.74
C LEU A 24 1.55 -6.74 10.35
N GLY A 25 1.43 -5.44 10.09
CA GLY A 25 1.83 -4.82 8.83
C GLY A 25 3.32 -5.01 8.54
N VAL A 26 4.18 -4.60 9.48
CA VAL A 26 5.65 -4.78 9.36
C VAL A 26 6.02 -6.25 9.19
N LYS A 27 5.44 -7.15 9.99
CA LYS A 27 5.69 -8.58 9.90
C LYS A 27 5.31 -9.13 8.52
N SER A 28 4.17 -8.71 7.99
CA SER A 28 3.68 -9.14 6.67
C SER A 28 4.63 -8.70 5.55
N LEU A 29 5.07 -7.45 5.57
CA LEU A 29 5.99 -6.92 4.57
C LEU A 29 7.39 -7.55 4.66
N LYS A 30 7.90 -7.81 5.88
CA LYS A 30 9.17 -8.53 6.06
C LYS A 30 9.12 -9.96 5.54
N ASN A 31 8.04 -10.69 5.84
CA ASN A 31 7.85 -12.03 5.28
C ASN A 31 7.76 -12.01 3.74
N ALA A 32 7.18 -10.95 3.18
CA ALA A 32 7.10 -10.76 1.74
C ALA A 32 8.48 -10.53 1.11
N LEU A 33 9.31 -9.67 1.73
CA LEU A 33 10.71 -9.44 1.35
C LEU A 33 11.55 -10.73 1.36
N GLU A 34 11.27 -11.65 2.28
CA GLU A 34 12.04 -12.89 2.37
C GLU A 34 11.63 -13.93 1.31
N SER A 35 10.35 -14.04 0.99
CA SER A 35 9.81 -15.27 0.40
C SER A 35 8.77 -15.11 -0.71
N LYS A 36 8.43 -13.88 -1.12
CA LYS A 36 7.39 -13.63 -2.13
C LYS A 36 7.96 -12.90 -3.33
N ASP A 37 7.46 -13.20 -4.51
CA ASP A 37 7.83 -12.48 -5.74
C ASP A 37 6.93 -11.26 -5.99
N LEU A 38 5.70 -11.31 -5.49
CA LEU A 38 4.68 -10.26 -5.59
C LEU A 38 4.22 -9.81 -4.20
N VAL A 39 4.17 -8.50 -3.99
CA VAL A 39 3.57 -7.86 -2.81
C VAL A 39 2.37 -7.02 -3.26
N VAL A 40 1.21 -7.25 -2.65
CA VAL A 40 -0.01 -6.47 -2.88
C VAL A 40 -0.29 -5.60 -1.66
N MET A 41 -0.51 -4.30 -1.88
CA MET A 41 -0.84 -3.33 -0.83
C MET A 41 -2.12 -2.58 -1.19
N ASP A 42 -3.24 -3.00 -0.62
CA ASP A 42 -4.57 -2.38 -0.81
C ASP A 42 -5.11 -1.98 0.56
N GLU A 43 -5.03 -0.72 1.00
CA GLU A 43 -4.58 0.52 0.35
C GLU A 43 -3.55 1.23 1.26
N LEU A 44 -2.71 2.11 0.70
CA LEU A 44 -1.93 3.08 1.46
C LEU A 44 -2.66 4.44 1.54
N GLY A 45 -2.84 4.97 2.73
CA GLY A 45 -3.60 6.18 3.04
C GLY A 45 -3.19 6.86 4.34
N PHE A 46 -4.17 7.53 4.98
CA PHE A 46 -3.93 8.24 6.24
C PHE A 46 -3.88 7.32 7.47
N LEU A 47 -4.35 6.08 7.39
CA LEU A 47 -4.45 5.20 8.57
C LEU A 47 -3.08 4.82 9.14
N GLU A 48 -2.07 4.72 8.29
CA GLU A 48 -0.70 4.42 8.67
C GLU A 48 0.15 5.68 8.94
N SER A 49 -0.45 6.88 9.04
CA SER A 49 0.30 8.14 9.13
C SER A 49 1.31 8.17 10.27
N GLU A 50 0.97 7.56 11.41
CA GLU A 50 1.82 7.49 12.61
C GLU A 50 2.62 6.18 12.72
N ALA A 51 2.44 5.25 11.78
CA ALA A 51 3.12 3.95 11.79
C ALA A 51 4.49 4.03 11.08
N GLU A 52 5.46 4.64 11.75
CA GLU A 52 6.80 4.90 11.18
C GLU A 52 7.57 3.64 10.76
N SER A 53 7.48 2.53 11.50
CA SER A 53 8.16 1.29 11.09
C SER A 53 7.46 0.67 9.89
N PHE A 54 6.13 0.73 9.85
CA PHE A 54 5.38 0.27 8.69
C PHE A 54 5.75 1.06 7.44
N LYS A 55 5.70 2.41 7.51
CA LYS A 55 6.10 3.29 6.40
C LYS A 55 7.54 3.02 5.94
N ARG A 56 8.48 2.82 6.87
CA ARG A 56 9.87 2.46 6.53
C ARG A 56 9.95 1.13 5.79
N THR A 57 9.24 0.10 6.26
CA THR A 57 9.25 -1.22 5.62
C THR A 57 8.52 -1.21 4.27
N VAL A 58 7.53 -0.35 4.06
CA VAL A 58 6.97 -0.10 2.70
C VAL A 58 8.09 0.34 1.76
N PHE A 59 8.93 1.31 2.14
CA PHE A 59 10.05 1.73 1.29
C PHE A 59 11.14 0.66 1.13
N GLU A 60 11.36 -0.21 2.12
CA GLU A 60 12.25 -1.37 1.97
C GLU A 60 11.73 -2.31 0.87
N VAL A 61 10.41 -2.57 0.85
CA VAL A 61 9.76 -3.36 -0.20
C VAL A 61 9.87 -2.65 -1.55
N LEU A 62 9.56 -1.36 -1.65
CA LEU A 62 9.63 -0.62 -2.91
C LEU A 62 11.05 -0.51 -3.49
N LYS A 63 12.10 -0.60 -2.66
CA LYS A 63 13.51 -0.58 -3.09
C LYS A 63 14.08 -1.96 -3.40
N SER A 64 13.34 -3.02 -3.10
CA SER A 64 13.77 -4.39 -3.32
C SER A 64 13.57 -4.84 -4.76
N ASP A 65 13.90 -6.10 -5.05
CA ASP A 65 13.64 -6.76 -6.32
C ASP A 65 12.20 -7.32 -6.44
N ARG A 66 11.37 -7.07 -5.42
CA ARG A 66 9.99 -7.59 -5.35
C ARG A 66 9.10 -6.82 -6.29
N PHE A 67 8.21 -7.54 -6.96
CA PHE A 67 7.16 -6.92 -7.75
C PHE A 67 6.07 -6.38 -6.81
N VAL A 68 5.68 -5.11 -6.97
CA VAL A 68 4.71 -4.46 -6.08
C VAL A 68 3.51 -3.96 -6.88
N LEU A 69 2.31 -4.34 -6.43
CA LEU A 69 1.05 -3.79 -6.90
C LEU A 69 0.34 -3.13 -5.72
N GLY A 70 0.16 -1.82 -5.77
CA GLY A 70 -0.43 -1.06 -4.68
C GLY A 70 -1.56 -0.14 -5.12
N ILE A 71 -2.42 0.19 -4.17
CA ILE A 71 -3.38 1.30 -4.26
C ILE A 71 -2.89 2.39 -3.31
N ILE A 72 -2.82 3.62 -3.80
CA ILE A 72 -2.57 4.80 -2.99
C ILE A 72 -3.82 5.67 -3.01
N LYS A 73 -4.20 6.22 -1.85
CA LYS A 73 -5.28 7.22 -1.79
C LYS A 73 -4.94 8.41 -2.65
N ALA A 74 -5.92 8.95 -3.36
CA ALA A 74 -5.82 10.22 -4.06
C ALA A 74 -5.89 11.42 -3.08
N GLU A 75 -5.00 11.43 -2.10
CA GLU A 75 -4.86 12.45 -1.08
C GLU A 75 -3.41 12.93 -1.01
N ARG A 76 -3.20 14.17 -0.55
CA ARG A 76 -1.85 14.69 -0.35
C ARG A 76 -1.40 14.39 1.06
N ASN A 77 -0.40 13.53 1.18
CA ASN A 77 0.38 13.43 2.41
C ASN A 77 1.86 13.15 2.06
N PRO A 78 2.83 13.59 2.90
CA PRO A 78 4.25 13.45 2.58
C PRO A 78 4.69 12.01 2.33
N PHE A 79 4.06 11.03 2.96
CA PHE A 79 4.39 9.62 2.78
C PHE A 79 3.97 9.11 1.39
N LEU A 80 2.72 9.33 0.99
CA LEU A 80 2.20 8.94 -0.32
C LEU A 80 2.87 9.71 -1.45
N ASP A 81 3.20 10.97 -1.25
CA ASP A 81 3.95 11.78 -2.21
C ASP A 81 5.35 11.18 -2.49
N GLU A 82 6.01 10.62 -1.47
CA GLU A 82 7.29 9.92 -1.64
C GLU A 82 7.11 8.52 -2.23
N VAL A 83 6.07 7.78 -1.84
CA VAL A 83 5.74 6.48 -2.45
C VAL A 83 5.50 6.63 -3.95
N ALA A 84 4.71 7.63 -4.35
CA ALA A 84 4.38 7.90 -5.76
C ALA A 84 5.60 8.23 -6.62
N LYS A 85 6.69 8.74 -6.04
CA LYS A 85 7.96 8.98 -6.75
C LYS A 85 8.77 7.71 -6.99
N CYS A 86 8.51 6.65 -6.23
CA CYS A 86 9.23 5.38 -6.32
C CYS A 86 8.58 4.36 -7.25
N VAL A 87 7.37 4.64 -7.77
CA VAL A 87 6.57 3.68 -8.54
C VAL A 87 6.00 4.30 -9.81
N GLU A 88 5.52 3.45 -10.72
CA GLU A 88 4.69 3.89 -11.83
C GLU A 88 3.25 4.10 -11.35
N ILE A 89 2.67 5.28 -11.61
CA ILE A 89 1.32 5.64 -11.19
C ILE A 89 0.36 5.57 -12.38
N VAL A 90 -0.72 4.80 -12.19
CA VAL A 90 -1.89 4.80 -13.06
C VAL A 90 -3.04 5.45 -12.31
N GLU A 91 -3.42 6.66 -12.70
CA GLU A 91 -4.56 7.36 -12.11
C GLU A 91 -5.87 6.64 -12.51
N VAL A 92 -6.63 6.18 -11.51
CA VAL A 92 -7.93 5.54 -11.74
C VAL A 92 -9.02 6.60 -11.82
N THR A 93 -9.75 6.60 -12.92
CA THR A 93 -10.89 7.45 -13.20
C THR A 93 -12.10 6.58 -13.54
N GLU A 94 -13.31 7.15 -13.49
CA GLU A 94 -14.52 6.43 -13.92
C GLU A 94 -14.41 5.88 -15.35
N LYS A 95 -13.64 6.53 -16.22
CA LYS A 95 -13.50 6.16 -17.63
C LYS A 95 -12.59 4.95 -17.85
N ASN A 96 -11.54 4.77 -17.03
CA ASN A 96 -10.59 3.67 -17.20
C ASN A 96 -10.81 2.52 -16.20
N ARG A 97 -11.54 2.74 -15.09
CA ARG A 97 -11.75 1.74 -14.02
C ARG A 97 -12.16 0.36 -14.56
N ASP A 98 -13.15 0.32 -15.45
CA ASP A 98 -13.69 -0.96 -15.95
C ASP A 98 -12.71 -1.68 -16.90
N ASN A 99 -11.70 -0.97 -17.43
CA ASN A 99 -10.67 -1.52 -18.33
C ASN A 99 -9.28 -1.63 -17.67
N LEU A 100 -9.15 -1.23 -16.39
CA LEU A 100 -7.86 -1.12 -15.69
C LEU A 100 -7.07 -2.44 -15.71
N SER A 101 -7.76 -3.57 -15.58
CA SER A 101 -7.12 -4.90 -15.65
C SER A 101 -6.41 -5.17 -16.97
N GLN A 102 -6.93 -4.65 -18.10
CA GLN A 102 -6.30 -4.80 -19.42
C GLN A 102 -5.09 -3.88 -19.54
N GLU A 103 -5.18 -2.67 -18.99
CA GLU A 103 -4.08 -1.71 -18.94
C GLU A 103 -2.91 -2.23 -18.11
N LEU A 104 -3.18 -2.71 -16.89
CA LEU A 104 -2.18 -3.32 -16.01
C LEU A 104 -1.53 -4.55 -16.65
N ARG A 105 -2.30 -5.41 -17.35
CA ARG A 105 -1.73 -6.55 -18.09
C ARG A 105 -0.73 -6.12 -19.16
N ARG A 106 -0.94 -4.99 -19.83
CA ARG A 106 0.01 -4.49 -20.84
C ARG A 106 1.30 -4.01 -20.19
N ILE A 107 1.21 -3.36 -19.04
CA ILE A 107 2.37 -2.94 -18.25
C ILE A 107 3.16 -4.19 -17.81
N PHE A 108 2.49 -5.17 -17.20
CA PHE A 108 3.17 -6.38 -16.69
C PHE A 108 3.77 -7.28 -17.77
N ASN A 109 3.11 -7.44 -18.92
CA ASN A 109 3.64 -8.24 -20.02
C ASN A 109 4.86 -7.59 -20.71
N GLY A 110 5.16 -6.31 -20.43
CA GLY A 110 6.37 -5.63 -20.92
C GLY A 110 7.55 -5.68 -19.94
N THR A 111 7.34 -6.20 -18.72
CA THR A 111 8.30 -6.13 -17.60
C THR A 111 8.74 -7.51 -17.09
N LEU A 112 7.98 -8.57 -17.38
CA LEU A 112 8.33 -9.99 -17.15
C LEU A 112 8.88 -10.65 -18.43
#